data_AF-A0AAX4NH07-F1
#
_entry.id   AF-A0AAX4NH07-F1
#
_cell.length_a   1.000
_cell.length_b   1.000
_cell.length_c   1.000
_cell.angle_alpha   90.00
_cell.angle_beta   90.00
_cell.angle_gamma   90.00
#
_symmetry.space_group_name_H-M   'P 1'
#
loop_
_entity.id
_entity.type
_entity.pdbx_description
1 polymer ?
#
loop_
_entity_poly.entity_id
_entity_poly.type
_entity_poly.pdbx_seq_one_letter_code
_entity_poly.pdbx_strand_id
1 'polypeptide(L)'
;MMSYFIKRIDSIFYQQSFEAVNEFFSGFSSQTEMVEWMRKRKRQDPVISEVDGKDDIIAVIAGNNPAEMMGTDTKKDLFSEFRKIYSGTCIRIPDYSLCINESIKRALKYDPEWIAISSPNTHVYGKSRDLMRAVKLAHNEENRILIPNPSPLRSRYIRIGKRNFLSGKININRLEKWAYGIEEKLSGKFGDIYIAEPMDILHRAVYRWIFSAANTSSFIVLSADWLKSMGGHVMDETFTSAYCEVDFSIRHTGKAGSVNFINLPYRSRKRKASGLSLPFEHAWDLCNRIYMTHKINNSYY
;
A
#
# COMPACT_ATOMS: atom_id res chain seq x y z
N MET A 1 -8.19 -28.17 15.37
CA MET A 1 -6.82 -27.72 15.70
C MET A 1 -6.51 -26.34 15.12
N MET A 2 -6.71 -26.10 13.81
CA MET A 2 -6.47 -24.80 13.13
C MET A 2 -7.21 -23.60 13.77
N SER A 3 -8.47 -23.75 14.17
CA SER A 3 -9.29 -22.66 14.77
C SER A 3 -8.76 -22.19 16.14
N TYR A 4 -8.22 -23.10 16.95
CA TYR A 4 -7.64 -22.75 18.25
C TYR A 4 -6.27 -22.06 18.08
N PHE A 5 -5.49 -22.53 17.11
CA PHE A 5 -4.22 -21.91 16.72
C PHE A 5 -4.43 -20.46 16.24
N ILE A 6 -5.38 -20.22 15.32
CA ILE A 6 -5.69 -18.87 14.81
C ILE A 6 -6.09 -17.92 15.96
N LYS A 7 -6.99 -18.36 16.86
CA LYS A 7 -7.43 -17.53 18.00
C LYS A 7 -6.29 -17.16 18.95
N ARG A 8 -5.35 -18.08 19.19
CA ARG A 8 -4.18 -17.84 20.04
C ARG A 8 -3.17 -16.90 19.36
N ILE A 9 -2.92 -17.09 18.08
CA ILE A 9 -2.00 -16.26 17.30
C ILE A 9 -2.50 -14.82 17.18
N ASP A 10 -3.81 -14.63 16.97
CA ASP A 10 -4.44 -13.31 16.96
C ASP A 10 -4.25 -12.60 18.31
N SER A 11 -4.49 -13.28 19.44
CA SER A 11 -4.38 -12.64 20.76
C SER A 11 -2.94 -12.25 21.13
N ILE A 12 -1.93 -13.00 20.68
CA ILE A 12 -0.51 -12.68 20.85
C ILE A 12 -0.13 -11.47 20.00
N PHE A 13 -0.57 -11.47 18.73
CA PHE A 13 -0.22 -10.43 17.77
C PHE A 13 -0.58 -9.00 18.26
N TYR A 14 -1.67 -8.82 19.01
CA TYR A 14 -2.10 -7.51 19.51
C TYR A 14 -1.38 -6.98 20.76
N GLN A 15 -0.50 -7.77 21.39
CA GLN A 15 0.14 -7.42 22.68
C GLN A 15 1.24 -6.35 22.58
N GLN A 16 1.62 -5.93 21.36
CA GLN A 16 2.54 -4.80 21.10
C GLN A 16 3.92 -4.88 21.78
N SER A 17 4.37 -6.07 22.19
CA SER A 17 5.71 -6.31 22.72
C SER A 17 6.60 -7.02 21.71
N PHE A 18 7.92 -6.89 21.87
CA PHE A 18 8.88 -7.57 21.01
C PHE A 18 8.84 -9.10 21.16
N GLU A 19 8.55 -9.57 22.37
CA GLU A 19 8.40 -10.97 22.72
C GLU A 19 7.17 -11.56 22.01
N ALA A 20 6.05 -10.82 22.00
CA ALA A 20 4.84 -11.25 21.32
C ALA A 20 5.02 -11.36 19.81
N VAL A 21 5.78 -10.45 19.19
CA VAL A 21 6.13 -10.57 17.75
C VAL A 21 6.94 -11.84 17.48
N ASN A 22 7.93 -12.14 18.33
CA ASN A 22 8.70 -13.39 18.21
C ASN A 22 7.83 -14.63 18.43
N GLU A 23 6.95 -14.64 19.43
CA GLU A 23 6.05 -15.76 19.71
C GLU A 23 5.08 -15.97 18.53
N PHE A 24 4.51 -14.90 18.00
CA PHE A 24 3.64 -14.92 16.82
C PHE A 24 4.32 -15.63 15.64
N PHE A 25 5.51 -15.18 15.24
CA PHE A 25 6.23 -15.80 14.13
C PHE A 25 6.74 -17.21 14.43
N SER A 26 7.02 -17.52 15.70
CA SER A 26 7.41 -18.87 16.13
C SER A 26 6.27 -19.87 15.95
N GLY A 27 5.01 -19.41 16.04
CA GLY A 27 3.83 -20.25 15.90
C GLY A 27 3.65 -20.91 14.52
N PHE A 28 4.13 -20.28 13.44
CA PHE A 28 4.00 -20.85 12.09
C PHE A 28 5.12 -21.84 11.79
N SER A 29 4.83 -22.98 11.18
CA SER A 29 5.86 -23.96 10.79
C SER A 29 6.46 -23.68 9.42
N SER A 30 5.78 -22.89 8.58
CA SER A 30 6.20 -22.59 7.21
C SER A 30 5.67 -21.25 6.70
N GLN A 31 6.25 -20.74 5.60
CA GLN A 31 5.74 -19.56 4.90
C GLN A 31 4.29 -19.78 4.43
N THR A 32 3.96 -20.97 3.92
CA THR A 32 2.62 -21.31 3.43
C THR A 32 1.57 -21.19 4.53
N GLU A 33 1.86 -21.73 5.72
CA GLU A 33 0.93 -21.67 6.86
C GLU A 33 0.66 -20.22 7.29
N MET A 34 1.69 -19.38 7.28
CA MET A 34 1.56 -17.96 7.58
C MET A 34 0.73 -17.24 6.52
N VAL A 35 0.95 -17.52 5.23
CA VAL A 35 0.15 -16.95 4.13
C VAL A 35 -1.31 -17.39 4.24
N GLU A 36 -1.57 -18.64 4.61
CA GLU A 36 -2.92 -19.11 4.88
C GLU A 36 -3.59 -18.37 6.05
N TRP A 37 -2.86 -18.14 7.14
CA TRP A 37 -3.34 -17.32 8.25
C TRP A 37 -3.65 -15.90 7.75
N MET A 38 -2.75 -15.27 6.98
CA MET A 38 -3.01 -13.94 6.41
C MET A 38 -4.29 -13.93 5.57
N ARG A 39 -4.53 -14.93 4.74
CA ARG A 39 -5.76 -15.02 3.93
C ARG A 39 -7.03 -15.15 4.79
N LYS A 40 -6.96 -15.94 5.86
CA LYS A 40 -8.10 -16.32 6.73
C LYS A 40 -8.28 -15.44 7.97
N ARG A 41 -7.34 -14.53 8.25
CA ARG A 41 -7.35 -13.66 9.44
C ARG A 41 -8.68 -12.93 9.54
N LYS A 42 -9.12 -12.66 10.78
CA LYS A 42 -10.30 -11.83 10.98
C LYS A 42 -10.02 -10.44 10.42
N ARG A 43 -10.89 -9.99 9.52
CA ARG A 43 -10.90 -8.63 8.98
C ARG A 43 -12.03 -7.86 9.61
N GLN A 44 -11.90 -6.55 9.59
CA GLN A 44 -12.96 -5.68 10.02
C GLN A 44 -13.64 -5.03 8.82
N ASP A 45 -14.96 -4.91 8.91
CA ASP A 45 -15.73 -4.20 7.90
C ASP A 45 -15.27 -2.73 7.83
N PRO A 46 -14.99 -2.21 6.62
CA PRO A 46 -14.65 -0.81 6.45
C PRO A 46 -15.78 0.11 6.88
N VAL A 47 -15.45 1.13 7.66
CA VAL A 47 -16.28 2.32 7.82
C VAL A 47 -16.06 3.19 6.58
N ILE A 48 -17.14 3.53 5.89
CA ILE A 48 -17.13 4.37 4.69
C ILE A 48 -17.89 5.66 4.99
N SER A 49 -17.32 6.79 4.60
CA SER A 49 -17.93 8.11 4.70
C SER A 49 -17.77 8.84 3.37
N GLU A 50 -18.79 9.58 2.97
CA GLU A 50 -18.86 10.19 1.66
C GLU A 50 -19.09 11.70 1.77
N VAL A 51 -18.50 12.43 0.84
CA VAL A 51 -18.71 13.87 0.65
C VAL A 51 -19.16 14.08 -0.78
N ASP A 52 -20.32 14.71 -0.96
CA ASP A 52 -20.88 15.02 -2.26
C ASP A 52 -19.97 15.98 -3.07
N GLY A 53 -20.04 15.84 -4.39
CA GLY A 53 -19.31 16.64 -5.35
C GLY A 53 -19.60 16.18 -6.77
N LYS A 54 -18.75 16.60 -7.71
CA LYS A 54 -18.82 16.13 -9.10
C LYS A 54 -18.41 14.67 -9.21
N ASP A 55 -19.09 13.92 -10.07
CA ASP A 55 -18.87 12.49 -10.28
C ASP A 55 -17.92 12.17 -11.45
N ASP A 56 -17.45 13.17 -12.22
CA ASP A 56 -16.50 12.96 -13.33
C ASP A 56 -15.25 12.18 -12.89
N ILE A 57 -14.71 12.58 -11.73
CA ILE A 57 -13.64 11.90 -11.02
C ILE A 57 -14.12 11.71 -9.59
N ILE A 58 -14.01 10.49 -9.05
CA ILE A 58 -14.27 10.24 -7.63
C ILE A 58 -12.96 9.99 -6.91
N ALA A 59 -12.73 10.75 -5.84
CA ALA A 59 -11.56 10.57 -4.98
C ALA A 59 -11.82 9.49 -3.93
N VAL A 60 -10.94 8.50 -3.85
CA VAL A 60 -10.93 7.44 -2.84
C VAL A 60 -9.73 7.69 -1.92
N ILE A 61 -10.01 7.86 -0.62
CA ILE A 61 -9.01 8.18 0.40
C ILE A 61 -9.17 7.17 1.55
N ALA A 62 -8.27 6.19 1.62
CA ALA A 62 -8.29 5.16 2.67
C ALA A 62 -7.25 5.44 3.76
N GLY A 63 -7.63 5.28 5.02
CA GLY A 63 -6.76 5.45 6.18
C GLY A 63 -7.33 4.78 7.43
N ASN A 64 -6.80 5.10 8.61
CA ASN A 64 -7.27 4.45 9.83
C ASN A 64 -8.60 5.03 10.32
N ASN A 65 -8.84 6.33 10.14
CA ASN A 65 -10.02 7.02 10.68
C ASN A 65 -10.65 7.96 9.63
N PRO A 66 -11.76 7.57 8.98
CA PRO A 66 -12.47 8.39 8.00
C PRO A 66 -12.84 9.79 8.50
N ALA A 67 -13.33 9.90 9.73
CA ALA A 67 -13.78 11.18 10.30
C ALA A 67 -12.61 12.16 10.47
N GLU A 68 -11.45 11.67 10.91
CA GLU A 68 -10.24 12.49 11.03
C GLU A 68 -9.76 12.97 9.65
N MET A 69 -9.77 12.09 8.64
CA MET A 69 -9.38 12.44 7.28
C MET A 69 -10.25 13.56 6.72
N MET A 70 -11.59 13.45 6.88
CA MET A 70 -12.54 14.49 6.48
C MET A 70 -12.27 15.83 7.16
N GLY A 71 -11.92 15.83 8.46
CA GLY A 71 -11.62 17.04 9.21
C GLY A 71 -10.34 17.77 8.75
N THR A 72 -9.46 17.09 8.01
CA THR A 72 -8.24 17.67 7.45
C THR A 72 -8.37 18.13 6.00
N ASP A 73 -9.54 17.92 5.39
CA ASP A 73 -9.83 18.34 4.02
C ASP A 73 -9.88 19.87 3.93
N THR A 74 -9.27 20.42 2.89
CA THR A 74 -9.16 21.89 2.73
C THR A 74 -9.71 22.33 1.39
N LYS A 75 -10.25 23.55 1.33
CA LYS A 75 -10.70 24.17 0.06
C LYS A 75 -9.58 24.32 -1.00
N LYS A 76 -8.31 24.05 -0.64
CA LYS A 76 -7.15 24.11 -1.54
C LYS A 76 -6.68 22.72 -2.01
N ASP A 77 -7.45 21.68 -1.70
CA ASP A 77 -7.19 20.31 -2.13
C ASP A 77 -7.54 20.12 -3.63
N LEU A 78 -6.74 19.32 -4.33
CA LEU A 78 -6.98 18.88 -5.70
C LEU A 78 -8.36 18.23 -5.86
N PHE A 79 -8.90 17.62 -4.80
CA PHE A 79 -10.20 16.95 -4.83
C PHE A 79 -11.37 17.80 -4.31
N SER A 80 -11.17 19.10 -4.10
CA SER A 80 -12.17 19.96 -3.45
C SER A 80 -13.53 20.04 -4.16
N GLU A 81 -13.59 19.84 -5.48
CA GLU A 81 -14.85 19.87 -6.26
C GLU A 81 -15.44 18.48 -6.55
N PHE A 82 -14.68 17.42 -6.28
CA PHE A 82 -15.07 16.05 -6.61
C PHE A 82 -15.76 15.37 -5.43
N ARG A 83 -16.62 14.39 -5.75
CA ARG A 83 -17.11 13.46 -4.74
C ARG A 83 -15.92 12.73 -4.13
N LYS A 84 -15.93 12.59 -2.80
CA LYS A 84 -14.88 11.92 -2.05
C LYS A 84 -15.46 10.79 -1.22
N ILE A 85 -14.77 9.66 -1.24
CA ILE A 85 -15.08 8.47 -0.46
C ILE A 85 -13.90 8.22 0.48
N TYR A 86 -14.16 8.40 1.76
CA TYR A 86 -13.23 8.13 2.84
C TYR A 86 -13.51 6.74 3.40
N SER A 87 -12.48 5.93 3.59
CA SER A 87 -12.65 4.61 4.21
C SER A 87 -11.55 4.26 5.20
N GLY A 88 -11.90 3.39 6.15
CA GLY A 88 -10.96 2.93 7.18
C GLY A 88 -11.58 1.91 8.11
N THR A 89 -10.76 1.27 8.93
CA THR A 89 -11.22 0.26 9.89
C THR A 89 -11.52 0.86 11.27
N CYS A 90 -11.18 2.12 11.57
CA CYS A 90 -11.37 2.76 12.88
C CYS A 90 -10.66 2.06 14.07
N ILE A 91 -9.82 1.04 13.82
CA ILE A 91 -9.00 0.36 14.82
C ILE A 91 -7.58 0.13 14.29
N ARG A 92 -6.71 -0.43 15.13
CA ARG A 92 -5.29 -0.68 14.86
C ARG A 92 -4.99 -1.75 13.81
N ILE A 93 -5.98 -2.49 13.29
CA ILE A 93 -5.75 -3.46 12.22
C ILE A 93 -5.84 -2.70 10.89
N PRO A 94 -4.73 -2.54 10.16
CA PRO A 94 -4.82 -1.96 8.84
C PRO A 94 -5.39 -3.02 7.88
N ASP A 95 -6.57 -2.77 7.32
CA ASP A 95 -7.08 -3.52 6.15
C ASP A 95 -7.21 -2.56 4.97
N TYR A 96 -6.11 -1.87 4.64
CA TYR A 96 -6.09 -0.83 3.61
C TYR A 96 -6.58 -1.36 2.25
N SER A 97 -6.12 -2.54 1.84
CA SER A 97 -6.53 -3.20 0.59
C SER A 97 -8.05 -3.39 0.50
N LEU A 98 -8.67 -3.84 1.60
CA LEU A 98 -10.12 -4.04 1.69
C LEU A 98 -10.84 -2.70 1.62
N CYS A 99 -10.39 -1.71 2.40
CA CYS A 99 -10.95 -0.36 2.38
C CYS A 99 -10.93 0.25 0.97
N ILE A 100 -9.82 0.10 0.23
CA ILE A 100 -9.70 0.57 -1.16
C ILE A 100 -10.69 -0.16 -2.07
N ASN A 101 -10.72 -1.49 -2.06
CA ASN A 101 -11.64 -2.26 -2.92
C ASN A 101 -13.11 -1.90 -2.64
N GLU A 102 -13.52 -1.82 -1.38
CA GLU A 102 -14.90 -1.45 -1.02
C GLU A 102 -15.23 0.02 -1.39
N SER A 103 -14.26 0.92 -1.30
CA SER A 103 -14.43 2.31 -1.73
C SER A 103 -14.55 2.45 -3.23
N ILE A 104 -13.79 1.65 -3.99
CA ILE A 104 -13.90 1.60 -5.45
C ILE A 104 -15.27 1.07 -5.86
N LYS A 105 -15.73 -0.04 -5.27
CA LYS A 105 -17.07 -0.57 -5.52
C LYS A 105 -18.15 0.46 -5.22
N ARG A 106 -17.98 1.27 -4.16
CA ARG A 106 -18.88 2.38 -3.85
C ARG A 106 -18.82 3.47 -4.91
N ALA A 107 -17.62 3.91 -5.30
CA ALA A 107 -17.40 4.92 -6.33
C ALA A 107 -18.05 4.53 -7.67
N LEU A 108 -17.91 3.27 -8.08
CA LEU A 108 -18.46 2.76 -9.34
C LEU A 108 -19.99 2.86 -9.44
N LYS A 109 -20.72 3.00 -8.32
CA LYS A 109 -22.18 3.20 -8.33
C LYS A 109 -22.61 4.56 -8.86
N TYR A 110 -21.71 5.54 -8.88
CA TYR A 110 -21.94 6.88 -9.40
C TYR A 110 -21.54 7.04 -10.87
N ASP A 111 -21.15 5.94 -11.52
CA ASP A 111 -20.69 5.89 -12.91
C ASP A 111 -19.63 6.95 -13.28
N PRO A 112 -18.52 7.06 -12.50
CA PRO A 112 -17.47 8.02 -12.81
C PRO A 112 -16.73 7.62 -14.08
N GLU A 113 -16.05 8.58 -14.72
CA GLU A 113 -15.09 8.27 -15.79
C GLU A 113 -13.77 7.76 -15.19
N TRP A 114 -13.36 8.36 -14.06
CA TRP A 114 -12.11 8.03 -13.39
C TRP A 114 -12.26 7.93 -11.87
N ILE A 115 -11.44 7.08 -11.25
CA ILE A 115 -11.31 6.99 -9.80
C ILE A 115 -9.87 7.35 -9.41
N ALA A 116 -9.73 8.36 -8.56
CA ALA A 116 -8.46 8.86 -8.08
C ALA A 116 -8.20 8.34 -6.65
N ILE A 117 -7.21 7.47 -6.47
CA ILE A 117 -6.84 6.93 -5.15
C ILE A 117 -5.71 7.77 -4.57
N SER A 118 -5.88 8.26 -3.35
CA SER A 118 -4.87 9.06 -2.64
C SER A 118 -4.66 8.55 -1.22
N SER A 119 -3.40 8.58 -0.77
CA SER A 119 -3.09 8.37 0.65
C SER A 119 -3.49 9.60 1.48
N PRO A 120 -4.03 9.45 2.71
CA PRO A 120 -4.36 10.57 3.59
C PRO A 120 -3.14 11.39 4.01
N ASN A 121 -1.95 10.80 3.91
CA ASN A 121 -0.69 11.51 4.15
C ASN A 121 -0.18 12.25 2.91
N THR A 122 -0.85 12.10 1.77
CA THR A 122 -0.61 12.90 0.58
C THR A 122 -1.61 14.04 0.54
N HIS A 123 -1.21 15.22 1.03
CA HIS A 123 -1.90 16.44 0.61
C HIS A 123 -1.51 16.73 -0.84
N VAL A 124 -2.47 16.62 -1.74
CA VAL A 124 -2.29 17.00 -3.15
C VAL A 124 -2.85 18.41 -3.28
N TYR A 125 -2.00 19.41 -3.11
CA TYR A 125 -2.40 20.80 -3.37
C TYR A 125 -2.58 21.01 -4.87
N GLY A 126 -3.67 21.65 -5.27
CA GLY A 126 -3.95 21.94 -6.67
C GLY A 126 -5.39 22.41 -6.85
N LYS A 127 -5.81 22.58 -8.11
CA LYS A 127 -7.21 22.85 -8.46
C LYS A 127 -7.78 21.63 -9.17
N SER A 128 -9.01 21.24 -8.85
CA SER A 128 -9.74 20.13 -9.48
C SER A 128 -9.68 20.17 -11.02
N ARG A 129 -9.77 21.38 -11.60
CA ARG A 129 -9.64 21.60 -13.05
C ARG A 129 -8.28 21.16 -13.63
N ASP A 130 -7.20 21.26 -12.86
CA ASP A 130 -5.86 20.89 -13.32
C ASP A 130 -5.75 19.36 -13.40
N LEU A 131 -6.41 18.63 -12.47
CA LEU A 131 -6.56 17.18 -12.56
C LEU A 131 -7.36 16.78 -13.78
N MET A 132 -8.54 17.36 -13.98
CA MET A 132 -9.37 17.08 -15.17
C MET A 132 -8.60 17.31 -16.47
N ARG A 133 -7.87 18.42 -16.55
CA ARG A 133 -7.06 18.73 -17.74
C ARG A 133 -5.97 17.70 -17.96
N ALA A 134 -5.25 17.32 -16.90
CA ALA A 134 -4.16 16.35 -17.00
C ALA A 134 -4.67 14.95 -17.38
N VAL A 135 -5.81 14.53 -16.83
CA VAL A 135 -6.48 13.28 -17.19
C VAL A 135 -6.93 13.30 -18.64
N LYS A 136 -7.64 14.35 -19.08
CA LYS A 136 -8.10 14.49 -20.47
C LYS A 136 -6.94 14.50 -21.48
N LEU A 137 -5.85 15.20 -21.19
CA LEU A 137 -4.67 15.23 -22.06
C LEU A 137 -3.95 13.88 -22.13
N ALA A 138 -4.01 13.11 -21.06
CA ALA A 138 -3.44 11.77 -20.99
C ALA A 138 -4.47 10.69 -21.31
N HIS A 139 -5.69 11.02 -21.73
CA HIS A 139 -6.68 10.03 -22.09
C HIS A 139 -6.43 9.54 -23.51
N ASN A 140 -6.27 8.23 -23.62
CA ASN A 140 -6.35 7.44 -24.84
C ASN A 140 -7.19 6.20 -24.47
N GLU A 141 -7.86 5.58 -25.42
CA GLU A 141 -8.73 4.40 -25.18
C GLU A 141 -7.98 3.25 -24.48
N GLU A 142 -6.66 3.18 -24.63
CA GLU A 142 -5.80 2.18 -24.02
C GLU A 142 -5.37 2.52 -22.57
N ASN A 143 -5.57 3.76 -22.12
CA ASN A 143 -4.98 4.27 -20.89
C ASN A 143 -5.82 3.92 -19.67
N ARG A 144 -5.41 2.85 -18.98
CA ARG A 144 -6.10 2.32 -17.79
C ARG A 144 -5.60 2.95 -16.50
N ILE A 145 -4.34 3.38 -16.49
CA ILE A 145 -3.61 3.80 -15.30
C ILE A 145 -2.83 5.08 -15.57
N LEU A 146 -3.11 6.10 -14.78
CA LEU A 146 -2.43 7.37 -14.81
C LEU A 146 -1.72 7.60 -13.47
N ILE A 147 -0.42 7.88 -13.54
CA ILE A 147 0.42 8.13 -12.36
C ILE A 147 0.93 9.57 -12.41
N PRO A 148 0.85 10.35 -11.33
CA PRO A 148 1.48 11.66 -11.30
C PRO A 148 2.98 11.56 -11.58
N ASN A 149 3.54 12.52 -12.31
CA ASN A 149 4.98 12.63 -12.43
C ASN A 149 5.63 12.79 -11.04
N PRO A 150 6.75 12.11 -10.79
CA PRO A 150 7.37 12.08 -9.47
C PRO A 150 7.75 13.49 -9.01
N SER A 151 7.48 13.81 -7.75
CA SER A 151 8.03 15.01 -7.09
C SER A 151 9.44 14.72 -6.56
N PRO A 152 10.28 15.73 -6.27
CA PRO A 152 11.60 15.51 -5.65
C PRO A 152 11.57 14.71 -4.34
N LEU A 153 10.41 14.61 -3.69
CA LEU A 153 10.22 13.91 -2.42
C LEU A 153 9.76 12.45 -2.59
N ARG A 154 9.47 12.00 -3.82
CA ARG A 154 8.94 10.67 -4.12
C ARG A 154 9.63 10.07 -5.34
N SER A 155 10.15 8.85 -5.19
CA SER A 155 10.72 8.13 -6.32
C SER A 155 9.66 7.81 -7.37
N ARG A 156 10.03 7.94 -8.65
CA ARG A 156 9.21 7.49 -9.80
C ARG A 156 8.94 6.00 -9.77
N TYR A 157 9.90 5.25 -9.25
CA TYR A 157 9.90 3.80 -9.26
C TYR A 157 10.10 3.25 -7.86
N ILE A 158 9.38 2.19 -7.55
CA ILE A 158 9.74 1.27 -6.48
C ILE A 158 10.66 0.19 -7.07
N ARG A 159 11.61 -0.29 -6.27
CA ARG A 159 12.48 -1.39 -6.65
C ARG A 159 12.35 -2.52 -5.66
N ILE A 160 12.33 -3.73 -6.19
CA ILE A 160 12.32 -4.95 -5.39
C ILE A 160 13.71 -5.54 -5.38
N GLY A 161 14.22 -5.76 -4.18
CA GLY A 161 15.58 -6.20 -3.96
C GLY A 161 15.68 -7.27 -2.90
N LYS A 162 16.71 -8.09 -3.04
CA LYS A 162 17.17 -9.05 -2.04
C LYS A 162 18.35 -8.45 -1.29
N ARG A 163 18.43 -8.66 0.03
CA ARG A 163 19.62 -8.27 0.82
C ARG A 163 20.87 -8.97 0.30
N ASN A 164 21.97 -8.23 0.27
CA ASN A 164 23.29 -8.81 0.09
C ASN A 164 24.02 -8.95 1.45
N PHE A 165 25.17 -9.59 1.46
CA PHE A 165 25.95 -9.83 2.69
C PHE A 165 26.45 -8.54 3.38
N LEU A 166 26.40 -7.38 2.72
CA LEU A 166 26.84 -6.11 3.29
C LEU A 166 25.76 -5.45 4.16
N SER A 167 24.49 -5.87 4.06
CA SER A 167 23.40 -5.27 4.84
C SER A 167 23.59 -5.41 6.36
N GLY A 168 24.24 -6.48 6.82
CA GLY A 168 24.53 -6.69 8.25
C GLY A 168 25.65 -5.82 8.84
N LYS A 169 26.34 -5.02 8.00
CA LYS A 169 27.47 -4.18 8.41
C LYS A 169 27.13 -2.69 8.54
N ILE A 170 25.90 -2.28 8.24
CA ILE A 170 25.48 -0.88 8.38
C ILE A 170 25.22 -0.55 9.86
N ASN A 171 25.74 0.59 10.31
CA ASN A 171 25.50 1.09 11.66
C ASN A 171 24.09 1.71 11.75
N ILE A 172 23.11 0.86 12.03
CA ILE A 172 21.70 1.20 12.20
C ILE A 172 21.34 1.39 13.69
N ASN A 173 20.27 2.11 14.00
CA ASN A 173 19.86 2.37 15.38
C ASN A 173 19.35 1.10 16.09
N ARG A 174 19.11 1.13 17.41
CA ARG A 174 18.71 -0.06 18.21
C ARG A 174 17.42 -0.75 17.70
N LEU A 175 16.43 0.02 17.28
CA LEU A 175 15.16 -0.51 16.76
C LEU A 175 15.36 -1.18 15.40
N GLU A 176 16.14 -0.54 14.54
CA GLU A 176 16.55 -1.13 13.27
C GLU A 176 17.37 -2.41 13.53
N LYS A 177 18.36 -2.42 14.42
CA LYS A 177 19.09 -3.66 14.76
C LYS A 177 18.17 -4.81 15.19
N TRP A 178 17.14 -4.52 15.99
CA TRP A 178 16.15 -5.52 16.39
C TRP A 178 15.31 -6.03 15.21
N ALA A 179 14.76 -5.10 14.41
CA ALA A 179 14.01 -5.42 13.20
C ALA A 179 14.81 -6.32 12.25
N TYR A 180 16.07 -5.96 12.02
CA TYR A 180 17.00 -6.73 11.21
C TYR A 180 17.26 -8.13 11.80
N GLY A 181 17.44 -8.24 13.12
CA GLY A 181 17.63 -9.53 13.78
C GLY A 181 16.42 -10.46 13.69
N ILE A 182 15.20 -9.91 13.70
CA ILE A 182 13.99 -10.70 13.42
C ILE A 182 13.94 -11.10 11.95
N GLU A 183 14.15 -10.18 11.03
CA GLU A 183 14.14 -10.48 9.59
C GLU A 183 15.16 -11.57 9.22
N GLU A 184 16.35 -11.56 9.82
CA GLU A 184 17.36 -12.59 9.61
C GLU A 184 16.88 -13.97 10.12
N LYS A 185 16.34 -14.02 11.33
CA LYS A 185 15.73 -15.25 11.88
C LYS A 185 14.60 -15.77 11.00
N LEU A 186 13.74 -14.86 10.52
CA LEU A 186 12.63 -15.21 9.64
C LEU A 186 13.10 -15.62 8.26
N SER A 187 14.19 -15.04 7.76
CA SER A 187 14.78 -15.44 6.47
C SER A 187 15.30 -16.88 6.51
N GLY A 188 15.88 -17.30 7.65
CA GLY A 188 16.26 -18.70 7.87
C GLY A 188 15.07 -19.66 7.91
N LYS A 189 13.87 -19.19 8.29
CA LYS A 189 12.65 -20.00 8.44
C LYS A 189 11.73 -20.00 7.22
N PHE A 190 11.59 -18.86 6.57
CA PHE A 190 10.62 -18.61 5.49
C PHE A 190 11.30 -18.37 4.13
N GLY A 191 12.63 -18.46 4.06
CA GLY A 191 13.42 -18.16 2.88
C GLY A 191 13.72 -16.66 2.71
N ASP A 192 14.38 -16.31 1.61
CA ASP A 192 14.84 -14.94 1.36
C ASP A 192 13.69 -13.93 1.36
N ILE A 193 13.72 -12.95 2.28
CA ILE A 193 12.71 -11.89 2.34
C ILE A 193 13.09 -10.74 1.39
N TYR A 194 12.24 -10.46 0.41
CA TYR A 194 12.42 -9.31 -0.50
C TYR A 194 11.88 -8.02 0.12
N ILE A 195 12.55 -6.92 -0.18
CA ILE A 195 12.13 -5.58 0.23
C ILE A 195 11.70 -4.74 -0.98
N ALA A 196 10.78 -3.81 -0.77
CA ALA A 196 10.32 -2.86 -1.78
C ALA A 196 10.56 -1.43 -1.29
N GLU A 197 11.52 -0.72 -1.89
CA GLU A 197 11.92 0.60 -1.41
C GLU A 197 12.21 1.61 -2.54
N PRO A 198 12.01 2.92 -2.29
CA PRO A 198 12.45 3.98 -3.19
C PRO A 198 13.98 4.04 -3.26
N MET A 199 14.53 4.42 -4.42
CA MET A 199 15.98 4.49 -4.60
C MET A 199 16.65 5.54 -3.71
N ASP A 200 17.66 5.13 -2.95
CA ASP A 200 18.78 5.99 -2.59
C ASP A 200 20.13 5.31 -2.90
N ILE A 201 21.23 6.03 -2.66
CA ILE A 201 22.59 5.57 -2.96
C ILE A 201 23.04 4.46 -2.00
N LEU A 202 22.63 4.51 -0.73
CA LEU A 202 23.01 3.53 0.28
C LEU A 202 22.33 2.19 0.02
N HIS A 203 21.04 2.20 -0.34
CA HIS A 203 20.28 1.00 -0.65
C HIS A 203 20.82 0.28 -1.90
N ARG A 204 21.44 0.99 -2.85
CA ARG A 204 22.11 0.35 -3.99
C ARG A 204 23.30 -0.52 -3.58
N ALA A 205 23.99 -0.17 -2.50
CA ALA A 205 25.15 -0.92 -2.03
C ALA A 205 24.76 -2.18 -1.25
N VAL A 206 23.56 -2.24 -0.67
CA VAL A 206 23.16 -3.33 0.25
C VAL A 206 22.03 -4.23 -0.26
N TYR A 207 21.44 -3.91 -1.41
CA TYR A 207 20.41 -4.74 -2.04
C TYR A 207 20.77 -5.11 -3.48
N ARG A 208 20.61 -6.40 -3.82
CA ARG A 208 20.60 -6.91 -5.19
C ARG A 208 19.19 -6.76 -5.75
N TRP A 209 19.04 -5.85 -6.71
CA TRP A 209 17.76 -5.55 -7.35
C TRP A 209 17.35 -6.64 -8.35
N ILE A 210 16.05 -6.87 -8.45
CA ILE A 210 15.46 -7.91 -9.31
C ILE A 210 14.61 -7.25 -10.39
N PHE A 211 13.70 -6.36 -10.01
CA PHE A 211 12.89 -5.59 -10.96
C PHE A 211 12.41 -4.26 -10.35
N SER A 212 11.86 -3.40 -11.20
CA SER A 212 11.33 -2.09 -10.83
C SER A 212 9.94 -1.87 -11.44
N ALA A 213 9.10 -1.13 -10.73
CA ALA A 213 7.74 -0.79 -11.15
C ALA A 213 7.47 0.69 -10.86
N ALA A 214 6.56 1.32 -11.62
CA ALA A 214 6.18 2.70 -11.35
C ALA A 214 5.48 2.78 -9.98
N ASN A 215 5.82 3.78 -9.19
CA ASN A 215 5.33 3.87 -7.82
C ASN A 215 3.90 4.45 -7.77
N THR A 216 2.95 3.65 -7.28
CA THR A 216 1.54 4.05 -7.15
C THR A 216 1.12 4.40 -5.72
N SER A 217 2.02 4.28 -4.73
CA SER A 217 1.70 4.17 -3.29
C SER A 217 1.16 5.43 -2.61
N SER A 218 0.74 6.42 -3.40
CA SER A 218 0.76 7.80 -2.94
C SER A 218 -0.32 8.63 -3.59
N PHE A 219 -0.48 8.44 -4.90
CA PHE A 219 -1.55 9.00 -5.71
C PHE A 219 -1.56 8.24 -7.05
N ILE A 220 -2.73 7.80 -7.49
CA ILE A 220 -2.94 7.12 -8.77
C ILE A 220 -4.35 7.43 -9.27
N VAL A 221 -4.54 7.52 -10.59
CA VAL A 221 -5.87 7.67 -11.21
C VAL A 221 -6.11 6.48 -12.13
N LEU A 222 -7.28 5.87 -12.00
CA LEU A 222 -7.66 4.61 -12.65
C LEU A 222 -8.93 4.79 -13.46
N SER A 223 -8.96 4.21 -14.66
CA SER A 223 -10.16 4.19 -15.50
C SER A 223 -11.27 3.40 -14.80
N ALA A 224 -12.47 3.99 -14.74
CA ALA A 224 -13.61 3.32 -14.13
C ALA A 224 -14.02 2.05 -14.90
N ASP A 225 -13.97 2.05 -16.23
CA ASP A 225 -14.31 0.89 -17.05
C ASP A 225 -13.35 -0.28 -16.82
N TRP A 226 -12.05 0.02 -16.70
CA TRP A 226 -11.08 -1.00 -16.31
C TRP A 226 -11.38 -1.56 -14.91
N LEU A 227 -11.75 -0.72 -13.94
CA LEU A 227 -12.13 -1.15 -12.59
C LEU A 227 -13.43 -1.99 -12.59
N LYS A 228 -14.42 -1.64 -13.42
CA LYS A 228 -15.65 -2.43 -13.62
C LYS A 228 -15.31 -3.83 -14.14
N SER A 229 -14.39 -3.95 -15.10
CA SER A 229 -13.95 -5.25 -15.63
C SER A 229 -13.29 -6.16 -14.58
N MET A 230 -12.79 -5.58 -13.49
CA MET A 230 -12.23 -6.32 -12.33
C MET A 230 -13.22 -6.47 -11.17
N GLY A 231 -14.49 -6.10 -11.35
CA GLY A 231 -15.51 -6.12 -10.29
C GLY A 231 -15.18 -5.22 -9.08
N GLY A 232 -14.34 -4.19 -9.29
CA GLY A 232 -13.85 -3.32 -8.22
C GLY A 232 -12.81 -3.95 -7.29
N HIS A 233 -12.31 -5.16 -7.59
CA HIS A 233 -11.28 -5.84 -6.81
C HIS A 233 -9.89 -5.60 -7.42
N VAL A 234 -9.22 -4.53 -6.98
CA VAL A 234 -7.95 -4.11 -7.57
C VAL A 234 -6.74 -4.46 -6.71
N MET A 235 -6.91 -4.40 -5.38
CA MET A 235 -5.89 -4.74 -4.40
C MET A 235 -6.05 -6.19 -3.92
N ASP A 236 -4.93 -6.87 -3.67
CA ASP A 236 -4.92 -8.18 -3.02
C ASP A 236 -5.12 -8.01 -1.50
N GLU A 237 -6.31 -8.40 -1.02
CA GLU A 237 -6.73 -8.21 0.37
C GLU A 237 -6.03 -9.14 1.38
N THR A 238 -5.16 -10.03 0.90
CA THR A 238 -4.24 -10.77 1.77
C THR A 238 -3.24 -9.81 2.43
N PHE A 239 -2.82 -8.76 1.72
CA PHE A 239 -2.03 -7.68 2.30
C PHE A 239 -2.88 -6.81 3.23
N THR A 240 -2.28 -6.36 4.33
CA THR A 240 -2.92 -5.44 5.29
C THR A 240 -2.66 -3.97 4.96
N SER A 241 -1.48 -3.65 4.44
CA SER A 241 -1.06 -2.27 4.10
C SER A 241 0.15 -2.28 3.16
N ALA A 242 0.61 -1.07 2.75
CA ALA A 242 1.88 -0.73 2.07
C ALA A 242 2.30 -1.61 0.88
N TYR A 243 2.60 -2.89 1.10
CA TYR A 243 2.94 -3.85 0.06
C TYR A 243 1.77 -4.20 -0.87
N CYS A 244 0.51 -3.91 -0.49
CA CYS A 244 -0.61 -3.99 -1.44
C CYS A 244 -0.43 -3.05 -2.64
N GLU A 245 0.05 -1.83 -2.40
CA GLU A 245 0.31 -0.84 -3.45
C GLU A 245 1.56 -1.21 -4.26
N VAL A 246 2.55 -1.83 -3.60
CA VAL A 246 3.71 -2.45 -4.26
C VAL A 246 3.23 -3.55 -5.19
N ASP A 247 2.45 -4.52 -4.71
CA ASP A 247 1.88 -5.61 -5.51
C ASP A 247 1.10 -5.07 -6.72
N PHE A 248 0.23 -4.09 -6.49
CA PHE A 248 -0.48 -3.40 -7.56
C PHE A 248 0.49 -2.81 -8.60
N SER A 249 1.51 -2.09 -8.13
CA SER A 249 2.53 -1.49 -9.00
C SER A 249 3.20 -2.56 -9.86
N ILE A 250 3.60 -3.71 -9.29
CA ILE A 250 4.25 -4.78 -10.05
C ILE A 250 3.32 -5.35 -11.12
N ARG A 251 2.11 -5.76 -10.72
CA ARG A 251 1.14 -6.44 -11.60
C ARG A 251 0.74 -5.59 -12.79
N HIS A 252 0.70 -4.27 -12.61
CA HIS A 252 0.05 -3.39 -13.58
C HIS A 252 0.97 -2.35 -14.22
N THR A 253 2.14 -2.09 -13.65
CA THR A 253 3.07 -1.06 -14.16
C THR A 253 4.43 -1.62 -14.58
N GLY A 254 4.69 -2.91 -14.33
CA GLY A 254 5.95 -3.55 -14.70
C GLY A 254 6.14 -3.80 -16.20
N LYS A 255 5.07 -3.70 -17.00
CA LYS A 255 5.12 -3.86 -18.47
C LYS A 255 5.21 -2.50 -19.16
N ALA A 256 6.11 -2.37 -20.14
CA ALA A 256 6.23 -1.15 -20.94
C ALA A 256 4.90 -0.82 -21.65
N GLY A 257 4.45 0.43 -21.55
CA GLY A 257 3.24 0.94 -22.24
C GLY A 257 1.94 0.89 -21.44
N SER A 258 1.88 0.27 -20.25
CA SER A 258 0.64 0.17 -19.47
C SER A 258 0.31 1.38 -18.59
N VAL A 259 1.20 2.37 -18.55
CA VAL A 259 1.12 3.53 -17.64
C VAL A 259 1.40 4.82 -18.40
N ASN A 260 0.56 5.81 -18.17
CA ASN A 260 0.86 7.19 -18.56
C ASN A 260 1.14 8.06 -17.34
N PHE A 261 2.13 8.93 -17.49
CA PHE A 261 2.46 9.89 -16.46
C PHE A 261 1.74 11.21 -16.71
N ILE A 262 1.05 11.71 -15.70
CA ILE A 262 0.36 13.00 -15.76
C ILE A 262 1.15 14.09 -15.05
N ASN A 263 1.24 15.27 -15.68
CA ASN A 263 1.85 16.44 -15.08
C ASN A 263 0.83 17.13 -14.19
N LEU A 264 1.03 17.02 -12.88
CA LEU A 264 0.24 17.75 -11.89
C LEU A 264 1.13 18.70 -11.09
N PRO A 265 0.72 19.95 -10.86
CA PRO A 265 1.42 20.86 -9.96
C PRO A 265 1.13 20.49 -8.51
N TYR A 266 1.43 19.26 -8.09
CA TYR A 266 1.19 18.82 -6.72
C TYR A 266 2.44 18.98 -5.85
N ARG A 267 2.22 19.46 -4.63
CA ARG A 267 3.24 19.45 -3.58
C ARG A 267 2.86 18.40 -2.56
N SER A 268 3.50 17.23 -2.60
CA SER A 268 3.37 16.26 -1.51
C SER A 268 4.14 16.78 -0.29
N ARG A 269 3.47 17.02 0.83
CA ARG A 269 4.17 17.18 2.11
C ARG A 269 4.47 15.79 2.65
N LYS A 270 5.73 15.47 2.95
CA LYS A 270 6.02 14.35 3.86
C LYS A 270 5.45 14.77 5.22
N ARG A 271 4.26 14.30 5.60
CA ARG A 271 4.07 13.99 7.02
C ARG A 271 5.16 12.98 7.34
N LYS A 272 5.86 13.14 8.47
CA LYS A 272 6.68 12.04 8.99
C LYS A 272 5.78 10.81 8.91
N ALA A 273 6.14 9.81 8.09
CA ALA A 273 5.65 8.47 8.33
C ALA A 273 5.86 8.28 9.82
N SER A 274 4.79 7.97 10.56
CA SER A 274 4.87 7.71 11.98
C SER A 274 6.06 6.78 12.17
N GLY A 275 7.15 7.35 12.71
CA GLY A 275 8.46 6.76 12.53
C GLY A 275 8.46 5.48 13.34
N LEU A 276 8.65 4.32 12.70
CA LEU A 276 8.80 3.00 13.35
C LEU A 276 7.97 2.91 14.63
N SER A 277 6.67 3.22 14.54
CA SER A 277 5.83 3.36 15.71
C SER A 277 5.32 1.99 16.13
N LEU A 278 6.02 1.42 17.11
CA LEU A 278 5.66 0.21 17.85
C LEU A 278 5.98 -1.13 17.14
N PRO A 279 6.40 -2.17 17.91
CA PRO A 279 6.70 -3.51 17.40
C PRO A 279 5.59 -4.12 16.54
N PHE A 280 4.35 -3.73 16.83
CA PHE A 280 3.14 -4.18 16.15
C PHE A 280 3.04 -3.73 14.68
N GLU A 281 3.35 -2.47 14.37
CA GLU A 281 3.35 -1.99 12.98
C GLU A 281 4.43 -2.70 12.16
N HIS A 282 5.58 -2.97 12.80
CA HIS A 282 6.66 -3.73 12.18
C HIS A 282 6.26 -5.18 11.90
N ALA A 283 5.52 -5.83 12.80
CA ALA A 283 5.04 -7.19 12.58
C ALA A 283 4.11 -7.30 11.37
N TRP A 284 3.22 -6.32 11.16
CA TRP A 284 2.40 -6.27 9.94
C TRP A 284 3.23 -6.07 8.68
N ASP A 285 4.22 -5.19 8.73
CA ASP A 285 5.13 -4.96 7.61
C ASP A 285 5.90 -6.24 7.25
N LEU A 286 6.37 -6.99 8.25
CA LEU A 286 6.98 -8.31 8.07
C LEU A 286 6.02 -9.32 7.46
N CYS A 287 4.76 -9.37 7.91
CA CYS A 287 3.74 -10.22 7.31
C CYS A 287 3.57 -9.92 5.81
N ASN A 288 3.45 -8.64 5.48
CA ASN A 288 3.33 -8.16 4.11
C ASN A 288 4.57 -8.51 3.26
N ARG A 289 5.79 -8.35 3.79
CA ARG A 289 7.04 -8.76 3.12
C ARG A 289 7.11 -10.25 2.85
N ILE A 290 6.73 -11.07 3.83
CA ILE A 290 6.74 -12.54 3.71
C ILE A 290 5.72 -12.98 2.65
N TYR A 291 4.53 -12.38 2.62
CA TYR A 291 3.56 -12.68 1.57
C TYR A 291 4.01 -12.21 0.18
N MET A 292 4.59 -11.00 0.07
CA MET A 292 5.18 -10.53 -1.19
C MET A 292 6.25 -11.50 -1.70
N THR A 293 7.10 -11.98 -0.79
CA THR A 293 8.13 -12.98 -1.08
C THR A 293 7.54 -14.28 -1.60
N HIS A 294 6.48 -14.77 -0.95
CA HIS A 294 5.75 -15.93 -1.41
C HIS A 294 5.24 -15.74 -2.84
N LYS A 295 4.69 -14.56 -3.17
CA LYS A 295 4.22 -14.24 -4.53
C LYS A 295 5.36 -14.24 -5.56
N ILE A 296 6.50 -13.64 -5.21
CA ILE A 296 7.68 -13.59 -6.09
C ILE A 296 8.22 -15.01 -6.36
N ASN A 297 8.41 -15.82 -5.32
CA ASN A 297 9.00 -17.16 -5.45
C ASN A 297 8.09 -18.13 -6.22
N ASN A 298 6.78 -17.90 -6.21
CA ASN A 298 5.80 -18.74 -6.92
C ASN A 298 5.39 -18.15 -8.29
N SER A 299 6.20 -17.24 -8.84
CA SER A 299 6.01 -16.67 -10.20
C SER A 299 4.62 -16.07 -10.44
N TYR A 300 4.06 -15.40 -9.42
CA TYR A 300 2.84 -14.60 -9.61
C TYR A 300 3.10 -13.31 -10.41
N TYR A 301 4.35 -13.06 -10.82
CA TYR A 301 4.82 -11.90 -11.60
C TYR A 301 5.73 -12.34 -12.75
#